data_AF-A0A0A1WL15-F1
#
_entry.id   AF-A0A0A1WL15-F1
#
_cell.length_a   1.000
_cell.length_b   1.000
_cell.length_c   1.000
_cell.angle_alpha   90.00
_cell.angle_beta   90.00
_cell.angle_gamma   90.00
#
_symmetry.space_group_name_H-M   'P 1'
#
loop_
_entity.id
_entity.type
_entity.pdbx_description
1 polymer ?
#
loop_
_entity_poly.entity_id
_entity_poly.type
_entity_poly.pdbx_seq_one_letter_code
_entity_poly.pdbx_strand_id
1 'polypeptide(L)'
;WTEKQKSYIISCFYWGYVITQFPGGYLSRRFGSKIVIGISLFGSALCTLLTPFLVPWGGWQVFCALRIVQGLCQAAIFPAIHHHIAKWSPPHERIIFGALIYSGMDCGTVLAMLVSGFIASSPIGWPGISYVSAGICFVWCILWINLGSNDPPSSRFITKAEC
;
A
#
# COMPACT_ATOMS: atom_id res chain seq x y z
N TRP A 1 20.06 -16.16 5.59
CA TRP A 1 19.54 -16.70 4.33
C TRP A 1 20.56 -16.54 3.22
N THR A 2 20.64 -17.53 2.33
CA THR A 2 21.52 -17.49 1.15
C THR A 2 21.03 -16.42 0.15
N GLU A 3 21.89 -15.97 -0.75
CA GLU A 3 21.51 -14.98 -1.79
C GLU A 3 20.34 -15.49 -2.63
N LYS A 4 20.37 -16.77 -3.02
CA LYS A 4 19.27 -17.43 -3.75
C LYS A 4 17.93 -17.32 -3.02
N GLN A 5 17.91 -17.53 -1.70
CA GLN A 5 16.70 -17.38 -0.88
C GLN A 5 16.21 -15.94 -0.83
N LYS A 6 17.11 -14.96 -0.68
CA LYS A 6 16.75 -13.53 -0.69
C LYS A 6 16.11 -13.14 -2.04
N SER A 7 16.70 -13.59 -3.15
CA SER A 7 16.14 -13.37 -4.48
C SER A 7 14.76 -13.98 -4.64
N TYR A 8 14.53 -15.21 -4.13
CA TYR A 8 13.19 -15.80 -4.16
C TYR A 8 12.17 -14.99 -3.37
N ILE A 9 12.50 -14.54 -2.15
CA ILE A 9 11.60 -13.72 -1.33
C ILE A 9 11.19 -12.44 -2.07
N ILE A 10 12.14 -11.77 -2.72
CA ILE A 10 11.87 -10.56 -3.50
C ILE A 10 10.98 -10.89 -4.71
N SER A 11 11.29 -11.92 -5.47
CA SER A 11 10.51 -12.34 -6.65
C SER A 11 9.08 -12.75 -6.31
N CYS A 12 8.87 -13.42 -5.18
CA CYS A 12 7.54 -13.85 -4.69
C CYS A 12 6.55 -12.69 -4.60
N PHE A 13 7.00 -11.52 -4.16
CA PHE A 13 6.18 -10.31 -4.13
C PHE A 13 5.69 -9.92 -5.53
N TYR A 14 6.61 -9.87 -6.50
CA TYR A 14 6.28 -9.48 -7.88
C TYR A 14 5.38 -10.49 -8.57
N TRP A 15 5.55 -11.79 -8.31
CA TRP A 15 4.64 -12.81 -8.82
C TRP A 15 3.20 -12.61 -8.32
N GLY A 16 3.02 -12.36 -7.03
CA GLY A 16 1.70 -12.00 -6.50
C GLY A 16 1.15 -10.73 -7.14
N TYR A 17 2.01 -9.72 -7.30
CA TYR A 17 1.62 -8.44 -7.91
C TYR A 17 1.11 -8.59 -9.35
N VAL A 18 1.84 -9.31 -10.21
CA VAL A 18 1.46 -9.49 -11.63
C VAL A 18 0.11 -10.19 -11.77
N ILE A 19 -0.17 -11.19 -10.94
CA ILE A 19 -1.44 -11.95 -10.99
C ILE A 19 -2.63 -11.03 -10.75
N THR A 20 -2.55 -10.13 -9.78
CA THR A 20 -3.68 -9.27 -9.40
C THR A 20 -3.69 -7.93 -10.17
N GLN A 21 -2.62 -7.60 -10.90
CA GLN A 21 -2.54 -6.35 -11.66
C GLN A 21 -3.60 -6.29 -12.78
N PHE A 22 -3.83 -7.40 -13.50
CA PHE A 22 -4.86 -7.50 -14.54
C PHE A 22 -6.30 -7.32 -13.99
N PRO A 23 -6.74 -8.06 -12.96
CA PRO A 23 -8.08 -7.89 -12.40
C PRO A 23 -8.23 -6.60 -11.58
N GLY A 24 -7.15 -6.01 -11.08
CA GLY A 24 -7.18 -4.82 -10.20
C GLY A 24 -7.93 -3.63 -10.79
N GLY A 25 -7.81 -3.41 -12.12
CA GLY A 25 -8.55 -2.37 -12.82
C GLY A 25 -10.07 -2.63 -12.85
N TYR A 26 -10.48 -3.87 -13.10
CA TYR A 26 -11.90 -4.26 -13.08
C TYR A 26 -12.49 -4.13 -11.68
N LEU A 27 -11.78 -4.59 -10.66
CA LEU A 27 -12.19 -4.47 -9.25
C LEU A 27 -12.38 -3.01 -8.84
N SER A 28 -11.48 -2.12 -9.26
CA SER A 28 -11.56 -0.68 -8.97
C SER A 28 -12.80 -0.02 -9.57
N ARG A 29 -13.19 -0.43 -10.80
CA ARG A 29 -14.42 0.08 -11.44
C ARG A 29 -15.69 -0.47 -10.79
N ARG A 30 -15.67 -1.74 -10.37
CA ARG A 30 -16.86 -2.42 -9.82
C ARG A 30 -17.13 -2.07 -8.36
N PHE A 31 -16.10 -2.02 -7.52
CA PHE A 31 -16.24 -1.81 -6.07
C PHE A 31 -15.91 -0.37 -5.64
N GLY A 32 -15.41 0.45 -6.55
CA GLY A 32 -15.01 1.83 -6.28
C GLY A 32 -13.59 1.93 -5.69
N SER A 33 -12.91 3.04 -6.00
CA SER A 33 -11.51 3.23 -5.62
C SER A 33 -11.29 3.31 -4.11
N LYS A 34 -12.23 3.84 -3.32
CA LYS A 34 -12.10 3.96 -1.86
C LYS A 34 -11.90 2.59 -1.21
N ILE A 35 -12.79 1.65 -1.52
CA ILE A 35 -12.79 0.31 -0.92
C ILE A 35 -11.56 -0.47 -1.38
N VAL A 36 -11.25 -0.42 -2.68
CA VAL A 36 -10.10 -1.13 -3.23
C VAL A 36 -8.79 -0.63 -2.61
N ILE A 37 -8.56 0.69 -2.56
CA ILE A 37 -7.37 1.27 -1.91
C ILE A 37 -7.31 0.88 -0.42
N GLY A 38 -8.45 0.97 0.29
CA GLY A 38 -8.52 0.64 1.71
C GLY A 38 -8.17 -0.83 2.01
N ILE A 39 -8.79 -1.77 1.29
CA ILE A 39 -8.53 -3.21 1.47
C ILE A 39 -7.08 -3.55 1.10
N SER A 40 -6.57 -2.99 0.01
CA SER A 40 -5.20 -3.22 -0.43
C SER A 40 -4.17 -2.75 0.62
N LEU A 41 -4.35 -1.54 1.16
CA LEU A 41 -3.47 -1.00 2.19
C LEU A 41 -3.59 -1.79 3.50
N PHE A 42 -4.82 -2.10 3.92
CA PHE A 42 -5.06 -2.88 5.15
C PHE A 42 -4.46 -4.29 5.07
N GLY A 43 -4.66 -5.00 3.95
CA GLY A 43 -4.10 -6.33 3.73
C GLY A 43 -2.57 -6.31 3.72
N SER A 44 -1.97 -5.31 3.08
CA SER A 44 -0.51 -5.14 3.07
C SER A 44 0.04 -4.81 4.47
N ALA A 45 -0.63 -3.93 5.22
CA ALA A 45 -0.26 -3.58 6.59
C ALA A 45 -0.35 -4.79 7.52
N LEU A 46 -1.41 -5.60 7.39
CA LEU A 46 -1.58 -6.81 8.19
C LEU A 46 -0.48 -7.84 7.91
N CYS A 47 -0.14 -8.08 6.65
CA CYS A 47 0.98 -8.98 6.31
C CYS A 47 2.32 -8.44 6.84
N THR A 48 2.54 -7.12 6.78
CA THR A 48 3.73 -6.48 7.34
C THR A 48 3.79 -6.67 8.85
N LEU A 49 2.67 -6.50 9.55
CA LEU A 49 2.56 -6.70 11.00
C LEU A 49 2.82 -8.16 11.41
N LEU A 50 2.32 -9.11 10.61
CA LEU A 50 2.49 -10.54 10.86
C LEU A 50 3.90 -11.05 10.55
N THR A 51 4.68 -10.33 9.74
CA THR A 51 6.05 -10.71 9.35
C THR A 51 6.96 -11.00 10.55
N PRO A 52 7.17 -10.08 11.51
CA PRO A 52 8.02 -10.36 12.67
C PRO A 52 7.50 -11.48 13.57
N PHE A 53 6.18 -11.74 13.56
CA PHE A 53 5.58 -12.80 14.36
C PHE A 53 5.74 -14.20 13.73
N LEU A 54 5.60 -14.31 12.40
CA LEU A 54 5.55 -15.60 11.70
C LEU A 54 6.92 -16.06 11.16
N VAL A 55 7.82 -15.14 10.82
CA VAL A 55 9.16 -15.46 10.30
C VAL A 55 10.01 -16.29 11.28
N PRO A 56 9.98 -16.07 12.62
CA PRO A 56 10.72 -16.91 13.56
C PRO A 56 10.28 -18.39 13.55
N TRP A 57 9.03 -18.68 13.19
CA TRP A 57 8.47 -20.04 13.21
C TRP A 57 8.71 -20.80 11.92
N GLY A 58 8.58 -20.13 10.77
CA GLY A 58 8.65 -20.78 9.45
C GLY A 58 9.74 -20.27 8.52
N GLY A 59 10.64 -19.42 9.02
CA GLY A 59 11.82 -18.95 8.31
C GLY A 59 11.49 -18.24 7.00
N TRP A 60 12.27 -18.55 5.96
CA TRP A 60 12.18 -17.89 4.67
C TRP A 60 10.95 -18.31 3.86
N GLN A 61 10.44 -19.54 4.02
CA GLN A 61 9.26 -20.02 3.28
C GLN A 61 8.01 -19.26 3.68
N VAL A 62 7.80 -19.05 4.99
CA VAL A 62 6.69 -18.25 5.49
C VAL A 62 6.83 -16.78 5.06
N PHE A 63 8.06 -16.26 5.01
CA PHE A 63 8.27 -14.92 4.48
C PHE A 63 7.88 -14.82 2.99
N CYS A 64 8.22 -15.83 2.18
CA CYS A 64 7.77 -15.90 0.78
C CYS A 64 6.25 -15.90 0.66
N ALA A 65 5.55 -16.68 1.49
CA ALA A 65 4.09 -16.73 1.49
C ALA A 65 3.48 -15.36 1.82
N LEU A 66 3.98 -14.69 2.86
CA LEU A 66 3.55 -13.32 3.21
C LEU A 66 3.79 -12.34 2.07
N ARG A 67 4.95 -12.43 1.38
CA ARG A 67 5.27 -11.58 0.23
C ARG A 67 4.33 -11.77 -0.94
N ILE A 68 3.93 -13.01 -1.25
CA ILE A 68 2.94 -13.29 -2.29
C ILE A 68 1.62 -12.60 -1.94
N VAL A 69 1.14 -12.78 -0.71
CA VAL A 69 -0.12 -12.16 -0.26
C VAL A 69 -0.04 -10.63 -0.31
N GLN A 70 1.08 -10.04 0.12
CA GLN A 70 1.30 -8.59 -0.01
C GLN A 70 1.24 -8.11 -1.47
N GLY A 71 1.89 -8.84 -2.38
CA GLY A 71 1.86 -8.55 -3.81
C GLY A 71 0.44 -8.57 -4.37
N LEU A 72 -0.33 -9.63 -4.04
CA LEU A 72 -1.74 -9.76 -4.43
C LEU A 72 -2.58 -8.57 -3.92
N CYS A 73 -2.39 -8.16 -2.66
CA CYS A 73 -3.11 -7.02 -2.10
C CYS A 73 -2.73 -5.70 -2.78
N GLN A 74 -1.45 -5.45 -3.07
CA GLN A 74 -1.00 -4.15 -3.58
C GLN A 74 -1.27 -3.90 -5.06
N ALA A 75 -1.46 -4.93 -5.87
CA ALA A 75 -1.56 -4.77 -7.32
C ALA A 75 -2.70 -3.85 -7.79
N ALA A 76 -3.80 -3.77 -7.02
CA ALA A 76 -4.96 -2.97 -7.36
C ALA A 76 -4.84 -1.49 -6.93
N ILE A 77 -3.79 -1.10 -6.18
CA ILE A 77 -3.64 0.25 -5.64
C ILE A 77 -3.49 1.29 -6.77
N PHE A 78 -2.54 1.09 -7.68
CA PHE A 78 -2.29 2.05 -8.76
C PHE A 78 -3.49 2.27 -9.68
N PRO A 79 -4.17 1.24 -10.23
CA PRO A 79 -5.35 1.50 -11.06
C PRO A 79 -6.47 2.18 -10.26
N ALA A 80 -6.64 1.85 -8.98
CA ALA A 80 -7.62 2.51 -8.11
C ALA A 80 -7.28 3.99 -7.88
N ILE A 81 -6.00 4.33 -7.66
CA ILE A 81 -5.51 5.71 -7.52
C ILE A 81 -5.79 6.51 -8.79
N HIS A 82 -5.42 5.99 -9.97
CA HIS A 82 -5.66 6.70 -11.23
C HIS A 82 -7.13 6.94 -11.50
N HIS A 83 -7.99 5.97 -11.15
CA HIS A 83 -9.43 6.11 -11.24
C HIS A 83 -9.98 7.11 -10.21
N HIS A 84 -9.42 7.17 -9.01
CA HIS A 84 -9.79 8.13 -7.98
C HIS A 84 -9.44 9.57 -8.40
N ILE A 85 -8.20 9.81 -8.81
CA ILE A 85 -7.76 11.10 -9.35
C ILE A 85 -8.60 11.50 -10.57
N ALA A 86 -9.02 10.55 -11.41
CA ALA A 86 -9.89 10.82 -12.56
C ALA A 86 -11.19 11.53 -12.20
N LYS A 87 -11.76 11.13 -11.07
CA LYS A 87 -13.07 11.59 -10.61
C LYS A 87 -12.97 12.85 -9.75
N TRP A 88 -11.83 13.05 -9.11
CA TRP A 88 -11.62 14.12 -8.12
C TRP A 88 -10.84 15.32 -8.67
N SER A 89 -10.15 15.16 -9.80
CA SER A 89 -9.35 16.25 -10.38
C SER A 89 -9.98 16.79 -11.66
N PRO A 90 -10.01 18.12 -11.84
CA PRO A 90 -10.30 18.73 -13.13
C PRO A 90 -9.35 18.21 -14.22
N PRO A 91 -9.81 18.02 -15.47
CA PRO A 91 -8.98 17.44 -16.53
C PRO A 91 -7.64 18.15 -16.76
N HIS A 92 -7.60 19.47 -16.56
CA HIS A 92 -6.42 20.30 -16.78
C HIS A 92 -5.38 20.22 -15.64
N GLU A 93 -5.82 19.96 -14.40
CA GLU A 93 -4.93 19.85 -13.22
C GLU A 93 -4.54 18.42 -12.89
N ARG A 94 -5.20 17.44 -13.52
CA ARG A 94 -5.00 16.01 -13.24
C ARG A 94 -3.55 15.56 -13.29
N ILE A 95 -2.76 16.14 -14.19
CA ILE A 95 -1.32 15.84 -14.32
C ILE A 95 -0.56 16.32 -13.08
N ILE A 96 -0.91 17.49 -12.54
CA ILE A 96 -0.29 18.08 -11.34
C ILE A 96 -0.61 17.21 -10.12
N PHE A 97 -1.88 16.81 -9.94
CA PHE A 97 -2.28 15.89 -8.87
C PHE A 97 -1.56 14.54 -8.99
N GLY A 98 -1.43 14.01 -10.21
CA GLY A 98 -0.65 12.81 -10.47
C GLY A 98 0.80 12.97 -10.01
N ALA A 99 1.48 14.04 -10.45
CA ALA A 99 2.86 14.32 -10.07
C ALA A 99 3.06 14.44 -8.56
N LEU A 100 2.15 15.12 -7.85
CA LEU A 100 2.18 15.22 -6.39
C LEU A 100 2.08 13.84 -5.72
N ILE A 101 1.15 12.99 -6.17
CA ILE A 101 0.97 11.64 -5.61
C ILE A 101 2.22 10.78 -5.80
N TYR A 102 2.82 10.80 -6.99
CA TYR A 102 4.05 10.07 -7.26
C TYR A 102 5.24 10.61 -6.46
N SER A 103 5.37 11.94 -6.33
CA SER A 103 6.41 12.53 -5.50
C SER A 103 6.30 12.09 -4.03
N GLY A 104 5.07 11.94 -3.51
CA GLY A 104 4.83 11.41 -2.18
C GLY A 104 5.33 9.97 -1.99
N MET A 105 5.23 9.13 -3.03
CA MET A 105 5.76 7.76 -3.01
C MET A 105 7.29 7.74 -2.91
N ASP A 106 7.96 8.59 -3.69
CA ASP A 106 9.43 8.70 -3.65
C ASP A 106 9.92 9.27 -2.32
N CYS A 107 9.28 10.34 -1.82
CA CYS A 107 9.56 10.90 -0.50
C CYS A 107 9.35 9.86 0.61
N GLY A 108 8.26 9.09 0.56
CA GLY A 108 8.00 8.02 1.51
C GLY A 108 9.07 6.94 1.50
N THR A 109 9.58 6.57 0.32
CA THR A 109 10.68 5.61 0.18
C THR A 109 11.96 6.12 0.82
N VAL A 110 12.34 7.38 0.55
CA VAL A 110 13.51 8.01 1.16
C VAL A 110 13.39 8.06 2.67
N LEU A 111 12.25 8.50 3.20
CA LEU A 111 12.00 8.55 4.64
C LEU A 111 12.04 7.15 5.27
N ALA A 112 11.43 6.15 4.63
CA ALA A 112 11.45 4.78 5.12
C ALA A 112 12.88 4.22 5.18
N MET A 113 13.70 4.46 4.15
CA MET A 113 15.10 4.05 4.14
C MET A 113 15.90 4.71 5.28
N LEU A 114 15.76 6.03 5.47
CA LEU A 114 16.44 6.76 6.54
C LEU A 114 16.04 6.24 7.92
N VAL A 115 14.72 6.16 8.17
CA VAL A 115 14.19 5.77 9.48
C VAL A 115 14.44 4.29 9.78
N SER A 116 14.41 3.42 8.77
CA SER A 116 14.70 1.99 8.95
C SER A 116 16.09 1.72 9.51
N GLY A 117 17.10 2.52 9.12
CA GLY A 117 18.45 2.41 9.68
C GLY A 117 18.50 2.71 11.17
N PHE A 118 17.87 3.81 11.60
CA PHE A 118 17.77 4.17 13.02
C PHE A 118 16.99 3.13 13.84
N ILE A 119 15.88 2.62 13.30
CA ILE A 119 15.09 1.60 13.98
C ILE A 119 15.84 0.27 14.07
N ALA A 120 16.54 -0.14 13.01
CA ALA A 120 17.33 -1.37 13.00
C ALA A 120 18.44 -1.38 14.05
N SER A 121 19.03 -0.22 14.35
CA SER A 121 20.04 -0.05 15.39
C SER A 121 19.47 -0.01 16.83
N SER A 122 18.15 0.11 16.98
CA SER A 122 17.48 0.12 18.28
C SER A 122 17.39 -1.30 18.90
N PRO A 123 17.07 -1.44 20.20
CA PRO A 123 16.90 -2.74 20.86
C PRO A 123 15.80 -3.62 20.24
N ILE A 124 14.85 -3.00 19.53
CA ILE A 124 13.75 -3.70 18.85
C ILE A 124 14.24 -4.36 17.56
N GLY A 125 15.34 -3.88 16.96
CA GLY A 125 15.94 -4.43 15.76
C GLY A 125 15.04 -4.38 14.52
N TRP A 126 15.21 -5.35 13.62
CA TRP A 126 14.48 -5.42 12.35
C TRP A 126 12.94 -5.60 12.49
N PRO A 127 12.39 -6.29 13.52
CA PRO A 127 10.94 -6.31 13.77
C PRO A 127 10.34 -4.92 13.92
N GLY A 128 11.10 -3.98 14.50
CA GLY A 128 10.66 -2.61 14.75
C GLY A 128 10.28 -1.88 13.46
N ILE A 129 11.03 -2.13 12.38
CA ILE A 129 10.75 -1.54 11.06
C ILE A 129 9.35 -1.97 10.59
N SER A 130 9.04 -3.26 10.76
CA SER A 130 7.74 -3.82 10.36
C SER A 130 6.60 -3.27 11.22
N TYR A 131 6.79 -3.19 12.54
CA TYR A 131 5.78 -2.65 13.45
C TYR A 131 5.47 -1.18 13.20
N VAL A 132 6.50 -0.34 13.06
CA VAL A 132 6.33 1.10 12.81
C VAL A 132 5.66 1.32 11.45
N SER A 133 6.12 0.64 10.40
CA SER A 133 5.57 0.79 9.05
C SER A 133 4.13 0.32 8.98
N ALA A 134 3.80 -0.83 9.60
CA ALA A 134 2.43 -1.33 9.68
C ALA A 134 1.53 -0.40 10.50
N GLY A 135 2.02 0.12 11.63
CA GLY A 135 1.28 1.05 12.48
C GLY A 135 0.91 2.34 11.75
N ILE A 136 1.87 2.97 11.06
CA ILE A 136 1.61 4.16 10.23
C ILE A 136 0.59 3.84 9.14
N CYS A 137 0.73 2.70 8.46
CA CYS A 137 -0.21 2.29 7.42
C CYS A 137 -1.62 2.03 7.98
N PHE A 138 -1.76 1.43 9.16
CA PHE A 138 -3.07 1.23 9.81
C PHE A 138 -3.73 2.56 10.19
N VAL A 139 -2.97 3.50 10.77
CA VAL A 139 -3.48 4.85 11.06
C VAL A 139 -3.96 5.50 9.76
N TRP A 140 -3.18 5.40 8.68
CA TRP A 140 -3.59 5.90 7.38
C TRP A 140 -4.84 5.20 6.84
N CYS A 141 -4.98 3.89 7.00
CA CYS A 141 -6.20 3.16 6.63
C CYS A 141 -7.43 3.67 7.38
N ILE A 142 -7.30 3.95 8.68
CA ILE A 142 -8.39 4.51 9.50
C ILE A 142 -8.76 5.91 8.97
N LEU A 143 -7.78 6.76 8.71
CA LEU A 143 -8.02 8.07 8.11
C LEU A 143 -8.69 7.96 6.74
N TRP A 144 -8.23 7.05 5.89
CA TRP A 144 -8.78 6.82 4.55
C TRP A 144 -10.23 6.32 4.59
N ILE A 145 -10.57 5.43 5.51
CA ILE A 145 -11.93 4.91 5.64
C ILE A 145 -12.88 6.02 6.11
N ASN A 146 -12.44 6.87 7.04
CA ASN A 146 -13.26 7.95 7.61
C ASN A 146 -13.37 9.17 6.68
N LEU A 147 -12.29 9.58 6.03
CA LEU A 147 -12.22 10.81 5.22
C LEU A 147 -12.41 10.56 3.72
N GLY A 148 -11.98 9.40 3.22
CA GLY A 148 -12.03 9.09 1.79
C GLY A 148 -13.47 8.96 1.29
N SER A 149 -13.71 9.37 0.05
CA SER A 149 -15.00 9.21 -0.63
C SER A 149 -14.76 8.77 -2.08
N ASN A 150 -15.69 7.98 -2.63
CA ASN A 150 -15.55 7.47 -4.01
C ASN A 150 -15.74 8.58 -5.04
N ASP A 151 -16.70 9.46 -4.79
CA ASP A 151 -17.11 10.52 -5.72
C ASP A 151 -17.27 11.85 -4.97
N PRO A 152 -16.98 13.01 -5.61
CA PRO A 152 -17.15 14.33 -4.98
C PRO A 152 -18.55 14.57 -4.37
N PRO A 153 -19.67 14.18 -5.01
CA PRO A 153 -21.01 14.37 -4.44
C PRO A 153 -21.32 13.46 -3.25
N SER A 154 -20.57 12.36 -3.09
CA SER A 154 -20.69 11.44 -1.96
C SER A 154 -19.83 11.85 -0.76
N SER A 155 -19.02 12.91 -0.91
CA SER A 155 -18.14 13.41 0.14
C SER A 155 -18.91 14.23 1.17
N ARG A 156 -18.63 13.97 2.45
CA ARG A 156 -19.19 14.74 3.57
C ARG A 156 -18.67 16.18 3.66
N PHE A 157 -17.55 16.48 3.00
CA PHE A 157 -16.80 17.72 3.17
C PHE A 157 -16.82 18.64 1.95
N ILE A 158 -17.46 18.24 0.84
CA ILE A 158 -17.50 19.04 -0.39
C ILE A 158 -18.82 19.80 -0.48
N THR A 159 -18.74 21.08 -0.83
CA THR A 159 -19.91 21.95 -1.01
C THR A 159 -20.44 21.84 -2.43
N LYS A 160 -21.74 22.07 -2.66
CA LYS A 160 -22.37 21.99 -4.00
C LYS A 160 -21.72 22.87 -5.08
N ALA A 161 -20.95 23.90 -4.71
CA ALA A 161 -20.22 24.76 -5.64
C ALA A 161 -18.93 24.12 -6.20
N GLU A 162 -18.47 23.04 -5.60
CA GLU A 162 -17.22 22.33 -5.91
C GLU A 162 -17.46 20.96 -6.57
N CYS A 163 -18.73 20.59 -6.79
CA CYS A 163 -19.16 19.42 -7.58
C CYS A 163 -19.37 19.80 -9.05
#